data_AF-A0A2X2TD58-F1
#
_entry.id   AF-A0A2X2TD58-F1
#
_cell.length_a   1.000
_cell.length_b   1.000
_cell.length_c   1.000
_cell.angle_alpha   90.00
_cell.angle_beta   90.00
_cell.angle_gamma   90.00
#
_symmetry.space_group_name_H-M   'P 1'
#
loop_
_entity.id
_entity.type
_entity.pdbx_description
1 polymer ?
#
loop_
_entity_poly.entity_id
_entity_poly.type
_entity_poly.pdbx_seq_one_letter_code
_entity_poly.pdbx_strand_id
1 'polypeptide(L)'
;MSRRKIRLASARQQPGGVLRFNAPVSFGLRHIAPWIAEFSERYPALRLELNLTDNYIDPLADGTDLLLRIAPVQDSSLHGRFITRQRAYLVASPAYLARYGTPQTPEELHNHKLLAYRGLMGLQRWYFTQGEEKNTANAGA
;
A
#
# COMPACT_ATOMS: atom_id res chain seq x y z
N MET A 1 -14.78 -11.27 34.64
CA MET A 1 -15.95 -10.71 33.93
C MET A 1 -15.44 -9.66 32.96
N SER A 2 -15.40 -9.87 31.64
CA SER A 2 -16.54 -9.63 30.75
C SER A 2 -16.28 -10.32 29.41
N ARG A 3 -17.04 -11.37 29.10
CA ARG A 3 -17.10 -11.99 27.77
C ARG A 3 -18.15 -11.22 26.96
N ARG A 4 -17.74 -10.34 26.04
CA ARG A 4 -18.68 -9.77 25.07
C ARG A 4 -19.00 -10.85 24.03
N LYS A 5 -20.21 -11.40 24.15
CA LYS A 5 -20.85 -12.27 23.15
C LYS A 5 -20.94 -11.50 21.82
N ILE A 6 -20.26 -12.00 20.79
CA ILE A 6 -20.55 -11.62 19.40
C ILE A 6 -21.95 -12.14 19.10
N ARG A 7 -22.88 -11.23 18.83
CA ARG A 7 -24.24 -11.57 18.40
C ARG A 7 -24.13 -12.09 16.96
N LEU A 8 -24.32 -13.39 16.80
CA LEU A 8 -24.59 -14.00 15.50
C LEU A 8 -25.94 -13.46 15.02
N ALA A 9 -25.95 -12.52 14.07
CA ALA A 9 -27.12 -12.25 13.26
C ALA A 9 -27.25 -13.41 12.26
N SER A 10 -27.96 -14.45 12.68
CA SER A 10 -28.27 -15.62 11.88
C SER A 10 -29.42 -15.31 10.91
N ALA A 11 -29.06 -14.80 9.74
CA ALA A 11 -29.64 -15.12 8.44
C ALA A 11 -28.54 -14.82 7.42
N ARG A 12 -28.23 -15.76 6.51
CA ARG A 12 -27.34 -15.50 5.35
C ARG A 12 -28.03 -14.48 4.43
N GLN A 13 -28.05 -13.21 4.83
CA GLN A 13 -28.29 -12.12 3.89
C GLN A 13 -27.05 -12.04 3.03
N GLN A 14 -27.21 -12.31 1.73
CA GLN A 14 -26.14 -12.01 0.79
C GLN A 14 -25.81 -10.52 0.92
N PRO A 15 -24.53 -10.15 1.03
CA PRO A 15 -24.17 -8.74 1.04
C PRO A 15 -24.64 -8.11 -0.28
N GLY A 16 -25.17 -6.88 -0.20
CA GLY A 16 -25.72 -6.17 -1.35
C GLY A 16 -25.64 -4.65 -1.17
N GLY A 17 -25.76 -3.93 -2.28
CA GLY A 17 -25.56 -2.48 -2.34
C GLY A 17 -24.23 -2.08 -2.94
N VAL A 18 -23.80 -0.84 -2.72
CA VAL A 18 -22.53 -0.32 -3.23
C VAL A 18 -21.45 -0.46 -2.16
N LEU A 19 -20.31 -1.03 -2.52
CA LEU A 19 -19.11 -1.07 -1.69
C LEU A 19 -18.04 -0.17 -2.32
N ARG A 20 -17.74 0.95 -1.66
CA ARG A 20 -16.74 1.93 -2.11
C ARG A 20 -15.39 1.61 -1.51
N PHE A 21 -14.44 1.25 -2.37
CA PHE A 21 -13.10 0.85 -1.97
C PHE A 21 -12.08 1.83 -2.54
N ASN A 22 -11.25 2.42 -1.68
CA ASN A 22 -10.09 3.18 -2.09
C ASN A 22 -8.77 2.45 -1.78
N ALA A 23 -7.85 2.43 -2.75
CA ALA A 23 -6.54 1.80 -2.62
C ALA A 23 -5.44 2.51 -3.45
N PRO A 24 -4.14 2.31 -3.14
CA PRO A 24 -3.04 2.80 -3.96
C PRO A 24 -3.06 2.18 -5.35
N VAL A 25 -2.64 2.92 -6.37
CA VAL A 25 -2.82 2.52 -7.79
C VAL A 25 -2.13 1.18 -8.08
N SER A 26 -0.85 1.09 -7.75
CA SER A 26 -0.03 -0.10 -8.01
C SER A 26 -0.54 -1.34 -7.25
N PHE A 27 -0.99 -1.15 -5.99
CA PHE A 27 -1.53 -2.22 -5.17
C PHE A 27 -2.88 -2.70 -5.72
N GLY A 28 -3.76 -1.77 -6.08
CA GLY A 28 -5.07 -2.09 -6.64
C GLY A 28 -4.96 -2.90 -7.92
N LEU A 29 -4.13 -2.47 -8.86
CA LEU A 29 -3.92 -3.18 -10.13
C LEU A 29 -3.30 -4.57 -9.92
N ARG A 30 -2.32 -4.70 -9.01
CA ARG A 30 -1.60 -5.96 -8.81
C ARG A 30 -2.34 -6.98 -7.94
N HIS A 31 -3.06 -6.52 -6.92
CA HIS A 31 -3.57 -7.38 -5.85
C HIS A 31 -5.08 -7.34 -5.65
N ILE A 32 -5.79 -6.32 -6.16
CA ILE A 32 -7.25 -6.24 -6.03
C ILE A 32 -7.93 -6.62 -7.35
N ALA A 33 -7.53 -5.97 -8.45
CA ALA A 33 -8.11 -6.14 -9.77
C ALA A 33 -8.23 -7.61 -10.23
N PRO A 34 -7.23 -8.50 -10.01
CA PRO A 34 -7.32 -9.89 -10.42
C PRO A 34 -8.48 -10.67 -9.78
N TRP A 35 -9.01 -10.22 -8.64
CA TRP A 35 -10.08 -10.89 -7.90
C TRP A 35 -11.47 -10.32 -8.14
N ILE A 36 -11.58 -9.19 -8.86
CA ILE A 36 -12.85 -8.47 -9.01
C ILE A 36 -13.90 -9.35 -9.69
N ALA A 37 -13.53 -10.05 -10.76
CA ALA A 37 -14.46 -10.91 -11.50
C ALA A 37 -15.03 -12.02 -10.62
N GLU A 38 -14.17 -12.81 -9.96
CA GLU A 38 -14.59 -13.88 -9.06
C GLU A 38 -15.41 -13.34 -7.87
N PHE A 39 -15.03 -12.17 -7.33
CA PHE A 39 -15.75 -11.54 -6.24
C PHE A 39 -17.16 -11.11 -6.67
N SER A 40 -17.31 -10.52 -7.85
CA SER A 40 -18.60 -10.10 -8.41
C SER A 40 -19.51 -11.30 -8.72
N GLU A 41 -18.96 -12.41 -9.21
CA GLU A 41 -19.72 -13.66 -9.40
C GLU A 41 -20.21 -14.25 -8.07
N ARG A 42 -19.36 -14.21 -7.04
CA ARG A 42 -19.70 -14.70 -5.71
C ARG A 42 -20.74 -13.84 -5.00
N TYR A 43 -20.74 -12.53 -5.24
CA TYR A 43 -21.61 -11.55 -4.61
C TYR A 43 -22.32 -10.66 -5.65
N PRO A 44 -23.28 -11.21 -6.41
CA PRO A 44 -23.90 -10.50 -7.54
C PRO A 44 -24.75 -9.29 -7.13
N ALA A 45 -25.19 -9.24 -5.87
CA ALA A 45 -25.94 -8.10 -5.33
C ALA A 45 -25.03 -6.93 -4.89
N LEU A 46 -23.71 -7.11 -4.88
CA LEU A 46 -22.74 -6.04 -4.59
C LEU A 46 -22.27 -5.37 -5.88
N ARG A 47 -22.33 -4.04 -5.88
CA ARG A 47 -21.65 -3.19 -6.86
C ARG A 47 -20.37 -2.66 -6.25
N LEU A 48 -19.23 -2.99 -6.86
CA LEU A 48 -17.93 -2.47 -6.44
C LEU A 48 -17.66 -1.12 -7.12
N GLU A 49 -17.32 -0.11 -6.34
CA GLU A 49 -16.77 1.16 -6.81
C GLU A 49 -15.32 1.26 -6.33
N LEU A 50 -14.37 1.04 -7.24
CA LEU A 50 -12.94 1.05 -6.94
C LEU A 50 -12.31 2.38 -7.35
N ASN A 51 -11.84 3.16 -6.37
CA ASN A 51 -11.06 4.36 -6.60
C ASN A 51 -9.58 4.07 -6.33
N LEU A 52 -8.77 4.07 -7.40
CA LEU A 52 -7.34 3.83 -7.33
C LEU A 52 -6.59 5.17 -7.40
N THR A 53 -5.99 5.56 -6.29
CA THR A 53 -5.28 6.83 -6.19
C THR A 53 -4.18 6.79 -5.14
N ASP A 54 -3.06 7.43 -5.47
CA ASP A 54 -1.97 7.67 -4.53
C ASP A 54 -2.10 9.04 -3.85
N ASN A 55 -3.20 9.77 -4.12
CA ASN A 55 -3.51 11.04 -3.47
C ASN A 55 -4.10 10.86 -2.07
N TYR A 56 -3.97 11.90 -1.25
CA TYR A 56 -4.65 11.96 0.02
C TYR A 56 -6.16 12.02 -0.25
N ILE A 57 -6.91 11.23 0.50
CA ILE A 57 -8.37 11.26 0.48
C ILE A 57 -8.85 11.44 1.91
N ASP A 58 -9.96 12.13 2.08
CA ASP A 58 -10.73 12.07 3.31
C ASP A 58 -11.79 10.96 3.15
N PRO A 59 -11.66 9.81 3.84
CA PRO A 59 -12.57 8.70 3.64
C PRO A 59 -14.01 9.01 4.08
N LEU A 60 -14.21 9.96 5.01
CA LEU A 60 -15.55 10.37 5.44
C LEU A 60 -16.21 11.25 4.37
N ALA A 61 -15.46 12.23 3.84
CA ALA A 61 -15.96 13.10 2.78
C ALA A 61 -16.23 12.33 1.46
N ASP A 62 -15.36 11.37 1.14
CA ASP A 62 -15.45 10.57 -0.09
C ASP A 62 -16.46 9.41 0.03
N GLY A 63 -17.08 9.20 1.20
CA GLY A 63 -18.01 8.09 1.45
C GLY A 63 -17.36 6.72 1.23
N THR A 64 -16.08 6.59 1.58
CA THR A 64 -15.29 5.37 1.40
C THR A 64 -15.60 4.36 2.51
N ASP A 65 -16.09 3.17 2.15
CA ASP A 65 -16.38 2.09 3.10
C ASP A 65 -15.11 1.35 3.53
N LEU A 66 -14.19 1.15 2.58
CA LEU A 66 -12.92 0.47 2.80
C LEU A 66 -11.76 1.31 2.29
N LEU A 67 -10.75 1.48 3.15
CA LEU A 67 -9.54 2.23 2.82
C LEU A 67 -8.32 1.32 2.99
N LEU A 68 -7.58 1.11 1.90
CA LEU A 68 -6.26 0.49 1.95
C LEU A 68 -5.20 1.57 1.76
N ARG A 69 -4.23 1.62 2.68
CA ARG A 69 -3.11 2.56 2.65
C ARG A 69 -1.82 1.89 3.10
N ILE A 70 -0.70 2.37 2.53
CA ILE A 70 0.66 1.98 2.91
C ILE A 70 1.18 3.04 3.86
N ALA A 71 0.69 2.98 5.10
CA ALA A 71 1.03 3.92 6.16
C ALA A 71 0.94 3.21 7.52
N PRO A 72 1.60 3.75 8.57
CA PRO A 72 1.30 3.33 9.94
C PRO A 72 -0.19 3.47 10.21
N VAL A 73 -0.74 2.55 11.01
CA VAL A 73 -2.11 2.69 11.51
C VAL A 73 -2.10 3.90 12.45
N GLN A 74 -2.75 4.99 12.05
CA GLN A 74 -2.88 6.19 12.87
C GLN A 74 -4.06 6.03 13.83
N ASP A 75 -3.97 6.64 15.00
CA ASP A 75 -5.12 6.82 15.88
C ASP A 75 -6.15 7.69 15.15
N SER A 76 -7.25 7.07 14.77
CA SER A 76 -8.36 7.71 14.07
C SER A 76 -9.66 7.02 14.49
N SER A 77 -10.80 7.62 14.15
CA SER A 77 -12.09 6.95 14.27
C SER A 77 -12.23 5.72 13.35
N LEU A 78 -11.25 5.46 12.48
CA LEU A 78 -11.22 4.30 11.59
C LEU A 78 -10.68 3.08 12.32
N HIS A 79 -11.38 1.95 12.19
CA HIS A 79 -10.86 0.66 12.62
C HIS A 79 -9.83 0.14 11.62
N GLY A 80 -8.54 0.33 11.94
CA GLY A 80 -7.43 -0.17 11.14
C GLY A 80 -7.09 -1.63 11.44
N ARG A 81 -6.75 -2.39 10.38
CA ARG A 81 -6.15 -3.73 10.51
C ARG A 81 -4.90 -3.81 9.66
N PHE A 82 -3.80 -4.25 10.27
CA PHE A 82 -2.59 -4.59 9.55
C PHE A 82 -2.82 -5.81 8.63
N ILE A 83 -2.53 -5.68 7.34
CA ILE A 83 -2.69 -6.76 6.34
C ILE A 83 -1.34 -7.40 6.03
N THR A 84 -0.34 -6.61 5.66
CA THR A 84 0.99 -7.10 5.29
C THR A 84 2.05 -6.00 5.30
N ARG A 85 3.33 -6.39 5.20
CA ARG A 85 4.45 -5.47 5.01
C ARG A 85 4.80 -5.37 3.53
N GLN A 86 5.04 -4.16 3.05
CA GLN A 86 5.69 -3.95 1.75
C GLN A 86 7.20 -4.02 1.92
N ARG A 87 7.88 -4.74 1.03
CA ARG A 87 9.35 -4.74 0.91
C ARG A 87 9.74 -3.90 -0.31
N ALA A 88 10.63 -2.93 -0.10
CA ALA A 88 11.24 -2.18 -1.18
C ALA A 88 12.58 -2.82 -1.54
N TYR A 89 12.91 -2.80 -2.84
CA TYR A 89 14.19 -3.28 -3.36
C TYR A 89 14.85 -2.15 -4.14
N LEU A 90 16.15 -1.99 -3.96
CA LEU A 90 16.95 -1.19 -4.87
C LEU A 90 17.29 -2.05 -6.09
N VAL A 91 16.97 -1.55 -7.28
CA VAL A 91 17.18 -2.27 -8.53
C VAL A 91 17.83 -1.36 -9.56
N ALA A 92 18.63 -1.95 -10.44
CA ALA A 92 19.22 -1.28 -11.58
C ALA A 92 19.25 -2.23 -12.77
N SER A 93 19.28 -1.69 -14.00
CA SER A 93 19.40 -2.53 -15.18
C SER A 93 20.81 -3.14 -15.27
N PRO A 94 20.97 -4.35 -15.83
CA PRO A 94 22.28 -4.97 -16.01
C PRO A 94 23.25 -4.07 -16.81
N ALA A 95 22.74 -3.38 -17.84
CA ALA A 95 23.53 -2.46 -18.65
C ALA A 95 24.04 -1.25 -17.86
N TYR A 96 23.25 -0.75 -16.90
CA TYR A 96 23.68 0.34 -16.02
C TYR A 96 24.82 -0.12 -15.11
N LEU A 97 24.66 -1.29 -14.46
CA LEU A 97 25.66 -1.84 -13.55
C LEU A 97 26.97 -2.20 -14.27
N ALA A 98 26.91 -2.69 -15.51
CA ALA A 98 28.10 -2.96 -16.31
C ALA A 98 28.90 -1.68 -16.63
N ARG A 99 28.22 -0.53 -16.76
CA ARG A 99 28.86 0.75 -17.08
C ARG A 99 29.33 1.53 -15.85
N TYR A 100 28.59 1.45 -14.74
CA TYR A 100 28.80 2.29 -13.57
C TYR A 100 29.23 1.52 -12.31
N GLY A 101 29.35 0.19 -12.39
CA GLY A 101 29.63 -0.67 -11.24
C GLY A 101 28.38 -1.02 -10.43
N THR A 102 28.53 -2.00 -9.52
CA THR A 102 27.47 -2.38 -8.56
C THR A 102 27.81 -1.85 -7.19
N PRO A 103 26.97 -0.98 -6.58
CA PRO A 103 27.24 -0.44 -5.26
C PRO A 103 27.18 -1.56 -4.21
N GLN A 104 28.20 -1.63 -3.36
CA GLN A 104 28.31 -2.58 -2.25
C GLN A 104 27.86 -1.97 -0.92
N THR A 105 27.88 -0.64 -0.80
CA THR A 105 27.39 0.07 0.39
C THR A 105 26.37 1.16 0.03
N PRO A 106 25.50 1.59 0.97
CA PRO A 106 24.58 2.69 0.75
C PRO A 106 25.27 4.02 0.38
N GLU A 107 26.48 4.26 0.87
CA GLU A 107 27.23 5.49 0.65
C GLU A 107 27.67 5.62 -0.82
N GLU A 108 27.99 4.51 -1.48
CA GLU A 108 28.36 4.48 -2.90
C GLU A 108 27.23 4.95 -3.82
N LEU A 109 25.97 4.95 -3.35
CA LEU A 109 24.82 5.44 -4.12
C LEU A 109 24.91 6.93 -4.47
N HIS A 110 25.69 7.73 -3.72
CA HIS A 110 25.94 9.14 -4.08
C HIS A 110 26.68 9.29 -5.41
N ASN A 111 27.38 8.25 -5.87
CA ASN A 111 28.09 8.22 -7.15
C ASN A 111 27.23 7.66 -8.29
N HIS A 112 25.97 7.30 -8.02
CA HIS A 112 25.05 6.71 -8.98
C HIS A 112 23.92 7.68 -9.36
N LYS A 113 23.35 7.47 -10.55
CA LYS A 113 22.13 8.14 -10.99
C LYS A 113 20.93 7.45 -10.33
N LEU A 114 20.27 8.16 -9.43
CA LEU A 114 19.17 7.62 -8.64
C LEU A 114 17.82 8.04 -9.23
N LEU A 115 16.88 7.10 -9.25
CA LEU A 115 15.48 7.35 -9.61
C LEU A 115 14.63 7.00 -8.39
N ALA A 116 14.00 7.99 -7.78
CA ALA A 116 13.12 7.79 -6.63
C ALA A 116 11.68 8.20 -6.92
N TYR A 117 10.77 7.50 -6.26
CA TYR A 117 9.35 7.82 -6.29
C TYR A 117 9.09 9.13 -5.53
N ARG A 118 8.35 10.05 -6.15
CA ARG A 118 7.85 11.27 -5.51
C ARG A 118 6.36 11.07 -5.21
N GLY A 119 6.05 10.84 -3.94
CA GLY A 119 4.67 10.72 -3.46
C GLY A 119 4.16 12.02 -2.84
N LEU A 120 3.00 11.94 -2.19
CA LEU A 120 2.38 13.05 -1.45
C LEU A 120 3.30 13.70 -0.41
N MET A 121 4.10 12.90 0.27
CA MET A 121 5.04 13.38 1.30
C MET A 121 6.38 13.85 0.71
N GLY A 122 6.44 14.06 -0.60
CA GLY A 122 7.65 14.43 -1.32
C GLY A 122 8.45 13.22 -1.83
N LEU A 123 9.73 13.45 -2.07
CA LEU A 123 10.62 12.41 -2.58
C LEU A 123 10.83 11.34 -1.50
N GLN A 124 10.62 10.07 -1.86
CA GLN A 124 10.86 8.97 -0.93
C GLN A 124 12.34 8.88 -0.59
N ARG A 125 12.63 8.95 0.72
CA ARG A 125 13.95 8.66 1.26
C ARG A 125 14.17 7.16 1.37
N TRP A 126 15.39 6.71 1.11
CA TRP A 126 15.75 5.30 1.29
C TRP A 126 16.44 5.11 2.62
N TYR A 127 15.91 4.16 3.39
CA TYR A 127 16.45 3.75 4.68
C TYR A 127 17.04 2.36 4.51
N PHE A 128 18.34 2.24 4.76
CA PHE A 128 19.10 1.00 4.74
C PHE A 128 19.35 0.56 6.18
N THR A 129 19.26 -0.73 6.40
CA THR A 129 19.58 -1.34 7.70
C THR A 129 20.65 -2.40 7.49
N GLN A 130 21.79 -2.25 8.17
CA GLN A 130 22.87 -3.23 8.18
C GLN A 130 23.07 -3.68 9.64
N GLY A 131 22.54 -4.85 10.00
CA GLY A 131 22.48 -5.25 11.41
C GLY A 131 21.55 -4.33 12.23
N GLU A 132 22.05 -3.77 13.33
CA GLU A 132 21.33 -2.76 14.14
C GLU A 132 21.52 -1.31 13.63
N GLU A 133 22.46 -1.08 12.71
CA GLU A 133 22.74 0.26 12.18
C GLU A 133 21.73 0.66 11.09
N LYS A 134 21.23 1.89 11.20
CA LYS A 134 20.31 2.52 10.23
C LYS A 134 21.05 3.60 9.45
N ASN A 135 21.33 3.36 8.17
CA ASN A 135 21.89 4.37 7.27
C ASN A 135 20.79 4.91 6.35
N THR A 136 20.87 6.19 6.00
CA THR A 136 19.94 6.82 5.06
C THR A 136 20.70 7.20 3.80
N ALA A 137 20.20 6.81 2.62
CA ALA A 137 20.65 7.40 1.36
C ALA A 137 19.48 8.19 0.76
N ASN A 138 19.74 9.45 0.43
CA ASN A 138 18.75 10.29 -0.25
C ASN A 138 18.98 10.18 -1.74
N ALA A 139 17.92 9.89 -2.49
CA ALA A 139 17.94 9.96 -3.94
C ALA A 139 17.89 11.43 -4.40
N GLY A 140 18.97 12.17 -4.16
CA GLY A 140 19.18 13.51 -4.72
C GLY A 140 19.06 14.68 -3.74
N ALA A 141 20.09 15.52 -3.79
CA ALA A 141 19.90 16.94 -4.06
C ALA A 141 19.66 17.10 -5.58
#